data_AF-A0AA42ASB9-F1
#
_entry.id   AF-A0AA42ASB9-F1
#
_cell.length_a   1.000
_cell.length_b   1.000
_cell.length_c   1.000
_cell.angle_alpha   90.00
_cell.angle_beta   90.00
_cell.angle_gamma   90.00
#
_symmetry.space_group_name_H-M   'P 1'
#
loop_
_entity.id
_entity.type
_entity.pdbx_description
1 polymer ?
#
loop_
_entity_poly.entity_id
_entity_poly.type
_entity_poly.pdbx_seq_one_letter_code
_entity_poly.pdbx_strand_id
1 'polypeptide(L)'
;CDVKALEDSLCKRVIVTRDETITKWLDPESALVSRDALAKVVYTRLFDWLVTKINRSIGQDPDSKQLIGVLDIYGFESFKTNSFEQFCINLTNEKLQQHFNQHVFKMEQEEYTREEIDWSYIEFIDNQDVLDLIEK
;
A
#
# COMPACT_ATOMS: atom_id res chain seq x y z
N CYS A 1 30.78 -8.51 -3.42
CA CYS A 1 30.46 -8.54 -1.97
C CYS A 1 31.46 -9.43 -1.28
N ASP A 2 31.91 -9.05 -0.08
CA ASP A 2 32.69 -9.95 0.76
C ASP A 2 31.79 -11.10 1.25
N VAL A 3 32.24 -12.33 1.02
CA VAL A 3 31.45 -13.55 1.32
C VAL A 3 31.25 -13.69 2.82
N LYS A 4 32.27 -13.37 3.62
CA LYS A 4 32.22 -13.49 5.08
C LYS A 4 31.27 -12.46 5.70
N ALA A 5 31.33 -11.21 5.24
CA ALA A 5 30.39 -10.18 5.68
C ALA A 5 28.92 -10.56 5.38
N LEU A 6 28.66 -11.18 4.23
CA LEU A 6 27.31 -11.64 3.88
C LEU A 6 26.84 -12.81 4.76
N GLU A 7 27.72 -13.79 4.98
CA GLU A 7 27.44 -14.91 5.90
C GLU A 7 27.13 -14.40 7.31
N ASP A 8 27.95 -13.49 7.83
CA ASP A 8 27.76 -12.88 9.15
C ASP A 8 26.43 -12.11 9.22
N SER A 9 26.08 -11.35 8.19
CA SER A 9 24.82 -10.60 8.15
C SER A 9 23.57 -11.50 8.08
N LEU A 10 23.68 -12.70 7.52
CA LEU A 10 22.55 -13.62 7.36
C LEU A 10 22.40 -14.58 8.55
N CYS A 11 23.51 -14.94 9.19
CA CYS A 11 23.55 -15.96 10.23
C CYS A 11 23.76 -15.41 11.64
N LYS A 12 24.07 -14.12 11.80
CA LYS A 12 24.29 -13.50 13.10
C LYS A 12 23.36 -12.30 13.28
N ARG A 13 22.90 -12.12 14.51
CA ARG A 13 22.16 -10.95 14.96
C ARG A 13 23.02 -10.17 15.95
N VAL A 14 23.18 -8.88 15.66
CA VAL A 14 23.84 -7.92 16.53
C VAL A 14 22.79 -7.22 17.39
N ILE A 15 22.96 -7.29 18.70
CA ILE A 15 22.08 -6.63 19.68
C ILE A 15 22.93 -5.56 20.37
N VAL A 16 22.60 -4.30 20.10
CA VAL A 16 23.25 -3.15 20.72
C VAL A 16 22.50 -2.81 22.01
N THR A 17 23.16 -2.93 23.16
CA THR A 17 22.67 -2.44 24.45
C THR A 17 23.39 -1.12 24.80
N ARG A 18 23.06 -0.50 25.94
CA ARG A 18 23.68 0.77 26.36
C ARG A 18 25.19 0.65 26.61
N ASP A 19 25.63 -0.53 27.06
CA ASP A 19 27.00 -0.74 27.54
C ASP A 19 27.82 -1.67 26.62
N GLU A 20 27.17 -2.51 25.81
CA GLU A 20 27.87 -3.48 24.96
C GLU A 20 27.12 -3.84 23.67
N THR A 21 27.85 -4.45 22.74
CA THR A 21 27.30 -5.03 21.51
C THR A 21 27.43 -6.54 21.57
N ILE A 22 26.29 -7.24 21.70
CA ILE A 22 26.24 -8.70 21.80
C ILE A 22 25.93 -9.27 20.42
N THR A 23 26.79 -10.14 19.90
CA THR A 23 26.53 -10.87 18.66
C THR A 23 26.11 -12.29 18.98
N LYS A 24 24.96 -12.73 18.45
CA LYS A 24 24.45 -14.10 18.62
C LYS A 24 24.22 -14.75 17.27
N TRP A 25 24.46 -16.06 17.19
CA TRP A 25 24.08 -16.87 16.04
C TRP A 25 22.55 -17.02 15.98
N LEU A 26 22.01 -16.92 14.78
CA LEU A 26 20.62 -17.21 14.49
C LEU A 26 20.40 -18.72 14.39
N ASP A 27 19.21 -19.16 14.78
CA ASP A 27 18.75 -20.50 14.43
C ASP A 27 18.44 -20.59 12.91
N PRO A 28 18.35 -21.80 12.34
CA PRO A 28 18.13 -21.97 10.90
C PRO A 28 16.87 -21.28 10.36
N GLU A 29 15.79 -21.21 11.14
CA GLU A 29 14.53 -20.57 10.71
C GLU A 29 14.70 -19.05 10.63
N SER A 30 15.29 -18.43 11.66
CA SER A 30 15.61 -17.00 11.66
C SER A 30 16.57 -16.59 10.55
N ALA A 31 17.56 -17.45 10.22
CA ALA A 31 18.48 -17.21 9.11
C ALA A 31 17.77 -17.28 7.74
N LEU A 32 16.82 -18.21 7.57
CA LEU A 32 15.97 -18.29 6.38
C LEU A 32 15.12 -17.03 6.21
N VAL A 33 14.47 -16.56 7.28
CA VAL A 33 13.70 -15.31 7.26
C VAL A 33 14.59 -14.12 6.88
N SER A 34 15.81 -14.05 7.40
CA SER A 34 16.77 -12.98 7.09
C SER A 34 17.17 -12.99 5.61
N ARG A 35 17.44 -14.16 5.04
CA ARG A 35 17.70 -14.34 3.60
C ARG A 35 16.51 -13.87 2.75
N ASP A 36 15.31 -14.31 3.09
CA ASP A 36 14.11 -13.98 2.33
C ASP A 36 13.76 -12.49 2.44
N ALA A 37 13.97 -11.88 3.61
CA ALA A 37 13.84 -10.45 3.81
C ALA A 37 14.83 -9.66 2.94
N LEU A 38 16.11 -10.08 2.87
CA LEU A 38 17.09 -9.47 1.98
C LEU A 38 16.65 -9.57 0.52
N ALA A 39 16.19 -10.74 0.08
CA ALA A 39 15.70 -10.94 -1.29
C ALA A 39 14.50 -10.03 -1.61
N LYS A 40 13.53 -9.92 -0.70
CA LYS A 40 12.40 -9.00 -0.82
C LYS A 40 12.87 -7.56 -0.96
N VAL A 41 13.80 -7.09 -0.11
CA VAL A 41 14.35 -5.72 -0.18
C VAL A 41 15.05 -5.46 -1.50
N VAL A 42 15.88 -6.40 -1.98
CA VAL A 42 16.56 -6.25 -3.28
C VAL A 42 15.55 -6.14 -4.42
N TYR A 43 14.52 -6.99 -4.42
CA TYR A 43 13.48 -6.95 -5.43
C TYR A 43 12.66 -5.65 -5.38
N THR A 44 12.26 -5.18 -4.20
CA THR A 44 11.59 -3.88 -4.02
C THR A 44 12.44 -2.74 -4.59
N ARG A 45 13.74 -2.69 -4.27
CA ARG A 45 14.65 -1.66 -4.78
C ARG A 45 14.80 -1.71 -6.30
N LEU A 46 14.82 -2.91 -6.89
CA LEU A 46 14.84 -3.09 -8.34
C LEU A 46 13.55 -2.58 -8.99
N PHE A 47 12.40 -2.90 -8.41
CA PHE A 47 11.10 -2.43 -8.88
C PHE A 47 11.01 -0.89 -8.83
N ASP A 48 11.37 -0.27 -7.70
CA ASP A 48 11.40 1.19 -7.55
C ASP A 48 12.32 1.86 -8.58
N TRP A 49 13.51 1.26 -8.80
CA TRP A 49 14.45 1.74 -9.81
C TRP A 49 13.86 1.65 -11.21
N LEU A 50 13.16 0.56 -11.54
CA LEU A 50 12.51 0.39 -12.83
C LEU A 50 11.40 1.42 -13.05
N VAL A 51 10.50 1.61 -12.07
CA VAL A 51 9.46 2.64 -12.10
C VAL A 51 10.08 4.03 -12.31
N THR A 52 11.15 4.34 -11.57
CA THR A 52 11.88 5.61 -11.72
C THR A 52 12.45 5.77 -13.13
N LYS A 53 13.01 4.71 -13.72
CA LYS A 53 13.56 4.73 -15.08
C LYS A 53 12.46 4.93 -16.12
N ILE A 54 11.34 4.25 -15.99
CA ILE A 54 10.18 4.38 -16.89
C ILE A 54 9.64 5.81 -16.82
N ASN A 55 9.39 6.34 -15.62
CA ASN A 55 8.87 7.70 -15.44
C ASN A 55 9.79 8.77 -16.04
N ARG A 56 11.12 8.62 -15.87
CA ARG A 56 12.10 9.52 -16.50
C ARG A 56 12.14 9.40 -18.03
N SER A 57 11.86 8.21 -18.57
CA SER A 57 11.88 7.96 -20.01
C SER A 57 10.61 8.44 -20.72
N ILE A 58 9.45 8.30 -20.08
CA ILE A 58 8.18 8.83 -20.59
C ILE A 58 8.23 10.36 -20.52
N GLY A 59 8.72 10.89 -19.40
CA GLY A 59 8.78 12.33 -19.14
C GLY A 59 7.39 12.92 -18.85
N GLN A 60 7.38 14.06 -18.17
CA GLN A 60 6.17 14.85 -17.95
C GLN A 60 6.53 16.31 -18.16
N ASP A 61 5.66 17.07 -18.84
CA ASP A 61 5.77 18.51 -18.92
C ASP A 61 5.50 19.13 -17.53
N PRO A 62 6.50 19.76 -16.89
CA PRO A 62 6.32 20.36 -15.56
C PRO A 62 5.35 21.54 -15.56
N ASP A 63 5.09 22.16 -16.72
CA ASP A 63 4.18 23.30 -16.86
C ASP A 63 2.73 22.88 -17.18
N SER A 64 2.48 21.57 -17.35
CA SER A 64 1.14 21.07 -17.62
C SER A 64 0.20 21.32 -16.43
N LYS A 65 -0.90 22.03 -16.71
CA LYS A 65 -1.96 22.31 -15.73
C LYS A 65 -3.02 21.20 -15.63
N GLN A 66 -2.97 20.22 -16.53
CA GLN A 66 -3.99 19.18 -16.67
C GLN A 66 -3.33 17.80 -16.63
N LEU A 67 -3.98 16.88 -15.93
CA LEU A 67 -3.56 15.49 -15.78
C LEU A 67 -4.79 14.60 -15.88
N ILE A 68 -4.71 13.56 -16.70
CA ILE A 68 -5.68 12.47 -16.72
C ILE A 68 -4.99 11.25 -16.12
N GLY A 69 -5.48 10.82 -14.96
CA GLY A 69 -5.01 9.60 -14.29
C GLY A 69 -5.85 8.40 -14.68
N VAL A 70 -5.21 7.28 -14.95
CA VAL A 70 -5.86 5.97 -15.09
C VAL A 70 -5.50 5.15 -13.86
N LEU A 71 -6.51 4.66 -13.15
CA LEU A 71 -6.34 3.83 -11.97
C LEU A 71 -6.58 2.37 -12.34
N ASP A 72 -5.57 1.54 -12.12
CA ASP A 72 -5.64 0.08 -12.27
C ASP A 72 -5.01 -0.55 -11.02
N ILE A 73 -5.84 -1.18 -10.20
CA ILE A 73 -5.43 -1.78 -8.93
C ILE A 73 -6.11 -3.14 -8.74
N TYR A 74 -5.62 -3.93 -7.78
CA TYR A 74 -6.27 -5.17 -7.38
C TYR A 74 -7.71 -4.92 -6.86
N GLY A 75 -8.65 -5.73 -7.36
CA GLY A 75 -10.01 -5.77 -6.82
C GLY A 75 -10.08 -6.48 -5.47
N PHE A 76 -11.27 -6.48 -4.86
CA PHE A 76 -11.50 -7.14 -3.57
C PHE A 76 -11.18 -8.64 -3.62
N GLU A 77 -10.43 -9.13 -2.63
CA GLU A 77 -9.98 -10.52 -2.53
C GLU A 77 -10.45 -11.18 -1.23
N SER A 78 -10.90 -12.44 -1.31
CA SER A 78 -11.20 -13.26 -0.14
C SER A 78 -10.90 -14.72 -0.41
N PHE A 79 -9.90 -15.25 0.29
CA PHE A 79 -9.47 -16.63 0.19
C PHE A 79 -9.75 -17.41 1.48
N LYS A 80 -9.50 -18.72 1.47
CA LYS A 80 -9.59 -19.56 2.69
C LYS A 80 -8.61 -19.12 3.78
N THR A 81 -7.46 -18.58 3.40
CA THR A 81 -6.46 -18.02 4.31
C THR A 81 -6.07 -16.66 3.77
N ASN A 82 -6.36 -15.62 4.55
CA ASN A 82 -6.04 -14.24 4.22
C ASN A 82 -4.91 -13.77 5.13
N SER A 83 -4.00 -12.97 4.59
CA SER A 83 -2.89 -12.37 5.31
C SER A 83 -3.03 -10.84 5.27
N PHE A 84 -2.03 -10.15 5.80
CA PHE A 84 -1.94 -8.69 5.80
C PHE A 84 -2.09 -8.09 4.39
N GLU A 85 -1.63 -8.80 3.36
CA GLU A 85 -1.73 -8.40 1.96
C GLU A 85 -3.19 -8.20 1.52
N GLN A 86 -4.07 -9.18 1.76
CA GLN A 86 -5.50 -9.07 1.40
C GLN A 86 -6.18 -7.95 2.17
N PHE A 87 -5.79 -7.73 3.43
CA PHE A 87 -6.31 -6.62 4.22
C PHE A 87 -5.98 -5.27 3.59
N CYS A 88 -4.73 -5.04 3.17
CA CYS A 88 -4.33 -3.81 2.47
C CYS A 88 -5.08 -3.62 1.13
N ILE A 89 -5.29 -4.69 0.38
CA ILE A 89 -6.04 -4.68 -0.88
C ILE A 89 -7.50 -4.27 -0.61
N ASN A 90 -8.15 -4.95 0.32
CA ASN A 90 -9.57 -4.74 0.61
C ASN A 90 -9.82 -3.37 1.25
N LEU A 91 -8.95 -2.90 2.14
CA LEU A 91 -9.03 -1.53 2.69
C LEU A 91 -8.93 -0.47 1.59
N THR A 92 -8.06 -0.68 0.60
CA THR A 92 -7.95 0.24 -0.55
C THR A 92 -9.24 0.24 -1.37
N ASN A 93 -9.83 -0.94 -1.61
CA ASN A 93 -11.12 -1.05 -2.29
C ASN A 93 -12.23 -0.35 -1.51
N GLU A 94 -12.25 -0.49 -0.18
CA GLU A 94 -13.23 0.17 0.69
C GLU A 94 -13.14 1.70 0.60
N LYS A 95 -11.91 2.24 0.54
CA LYS A 95 -11.68 3.67 0.33
C LYS A 95 -12.14 4.15 -1.04
N LEU A 96 -11.92 3.37 -2.10
CA LEU A 96 -12.40 3.70 -3.43
C LEU A 96 -13.92 3.65 -3.50
N GLN A 97 -14.54 2.68 -2.83
CA GLN A 97 -15.99 2.61 -2.71
C GLN A 97 -16.54 3.85 -1.98
N GLN A 98 -15.87 4.31 -0.92
CA GLN A 98 -16.30 5.52 -0.23
C GLN A 98 -16.12 6.78 -1.08
N HIS A 99 -15.03 6.87 -1.84
CA HIS A 99 -14.84 7.95 -2.81
C HIS A 99 -15.94 7.94 -3.88
N PHE A 100 -16.31 6.77 -4.40
CA PHE A 100 -17.43 6.61 -5.34
C PHE A 100 -18.74 7.07 -4.71
N ASN A 101 -19.06 6.62 -3.50
CA ASN A 101 -20.28 6.98 -2.78
C ASN A 101 -20.37 8.51 -2.56
N GLN A 102 -19.27 9.13 -2.14
CA GLN A 102 -19.19 10.56 -1.94
C GLN A 102 -19.44 11.35 -3.23
N HIS A 103 -18.86 10.92 -4.34
CA HIS A 103 -18.96 11.65 -5.60
C HIS A 103 -20.29 11.42 -6.33
N VAL A 104 -20.71 10.17 -6.47
CA VAL A 104 -21.88 9.81 -7.27
C VAL A 104 -23.18 10.07 -6.52
N PHE A 105 -23.20 9.86 -5.20
CA PHE A 105 -24.44 10.03 -4.43
C PHE A 105 -24.47 11.34 -3.66
N LYS A 106 -23.46 11.62 -2.82
CA LYS A 106 -23.56 12.78 -1.90
C LYS A 106 -23.42 14.11 -2.65
N MET A 107 -22.35 14.28 -3.43
CA MET A 107 -22.12 15.52 -4.19
C MET A 107 -23.22 15.82 -5.22
N GLU A 108 -23.70 14.80 -5.95
CA GLU A 108 -24.75 14.98 -6.96
C GLU A 108 -26.08 15.42 -6.32
N GLN A 109 -26.46 14.82 -5.19
CA GLN A 109 -27.68 15.20 -4.45
C GLN A 109 -27.56 16.60 -3.81
N GLU A 110 -26.37 16.97 -3.34
CA GLU A 110 -26.06 18.33 -2.88
C GLU A 110 -26.23 19.35 -4.02
N GLU A 111 -25.83 19.00 -5.24
CA GLU A 111 -26.01 19.84 -6.43
C GLU A 111 -27.48 20.04 -6.78
N TYR A 112 -28.28 18.98 -6.82
CA TYR A 112 -29.72 19.10 -7.08
C TYR A 112 -30.45 19.96 -6.05
N THR A 113 -30.03 19.85 -4.78
CA THR A 113 -30.53 20.70 -3.70
C THR A 113 -30.15 22.17 -3.94
N ARG A 114 -28.90 22.42 -4.34
CA ARG A 114 -28.37 23.76 -4.61
C ARG A 114 -29.06 24.44 -5.80
N GLU A 115 -29.40 23.66 -6.83
CA GLU A 115 -30.09 24.14 -8.03
C GLU A 115 -31.62 24.21 -7.87
N GLU A 116 -32.15 23.87 -6.69
CA GLU A 116 -33.60 23.86 -6.39
C GLU A 116 -34.41 22.98 -7.37
N ILE A 117 -33.80 21.87 -7.82
CA ILE A 117 -34.46 20.91 -8.70
C ILE A 117 -35.51 20.13 -7.90
N ASP A 118 -36.61 19.73 -8.53
CA ASP A 118 -37.53 18.77 -7.94
C ASP A 118 -36.95 17.35 -8.08
N TRP A 119 -36.42 16.81 -6.98
CA TRP A 119 -35.73 15.52 -6.95
C TRP A 119 -36.08 14.76 -5.66
N SER A 120 -35.81 13.45 -5.65
CA SER A 120 -36.06 12.57 -4.49
C SER A 120 -34.76 11.95 -4.00
N TYR A 121 -34.60 11.88 -2.68
CA TYR A 121 -33.42 11.29 -2.05
C TYR A 121 -33.18 9.85 -2.50
N ILE A 122 -31.94 9.56 -2.90
CA ILE A 122 -31.51 8.22 -3.29
C ILE A 122 -30.75 7.63 -2.11
N GLU A 123 -31.33 6.62 -1.49
CA GLU A 123 -30.66 5.84 -0.44
C GLU A 123 -29.53 4.99 -1.04
N PHE A 124 -28.39 4.97 -0.35
CA PHE A 124 -27.24 4.14 -0.68
C PHE A 124 -26.57 3.60 0.59
N ILE A 125 -25.73 2.59 0.44
CA ILE A 125 -24.99 1.99 1.55
C ILE A 125 -23.69 2.78 1.75
N ASP A 126 -23.62 3.54 2.82
CA ASP A 126 -22.40 4.21 3.27
C ASP A 126 -21.53 3.22 4.06
N ASN A 127 -20.26 3.14 3.71
CA ASN A 127 -19.27 2.25 4.30
C ASN A 127 -18.30 2.97 5.25
N GLN A 128 -18.62 4.21 5.66
CA GLN A 128 -17.78 4.99 6.57
C GLN A 128 -17.52 4.29 7.91
N ASP A 129 -18.47 3.50 8.40
CA ASP A 129 -18.35 2.74 9.64
C ASP A 129 -17.24 1.67 9.58
N VAL A 130 -17.13 0.97 8.46
CA VAL A 130 -16.06 0.00 8.21
C VAL A 130 -14.69 0.68 8.15
N LEU A 131 -14.61 1.82 7.46
CA LEU A 131 -13.37 2.60 7.38
C LEU A 131 -12.95 3.14 8.75
N ASP A 132 -13.91 3.68 9.52
CA ASP A 132 -13.68 4.18 10.86
C ASP A 132 -13.17 3.09 11.81
N LEU A 133 -13.67 1.86 11.69
CA LEU A 133 -13.20 0.73 12.48
C LEU A 133 -11.75 0.35 12.20
N ILE A 134 -11.30 0.53 10.96
CA ILE A 134 -9.96 0.13 10.52
C ILE A 134 -8.93 1.24 10.77
N GLU A 135 -9.32 2.50 10.64
CA GLU A 135 -8.40 3.64 10.69
C GLU A 135 -8.35 4.37 12.03
N LYS A 136 -9.26 4.09 12.97
CA LYS A 136 -9.27 4.65 14.33
C LYS A 136 -8.80 3.63 15.37
#